data_AF-A0A7S9DCE2-F1
#
_entry.id   AF-A0A7S9DCE2-F1
#
_cell.length_a   1.000
_cell.length_b   1.000
_cell.length_c   1.000
_cell.angle_alpha   90.00
_cell.angle_beta   90.00
_cell.angle_gamma   90.00
#
_symmetry.space_group_name_H-M   'P 1'
#
loop_
_entity.id
_entity.type
_entity.pdbx_description
1 polymer ?
#
loop_
_entity_poly.entity_id
_entity_poly.type
_entity_poly.pdbx_seq_one_letter_code
_entity_poly.pdbx_strand_id
1 'polypeptide(L)'
;MSDTPYPIDLDSIRGAFPPGIEAPPLLLDFAGWLNGRPWGSVGCFSLQGQFSDQAPIFDGSPLRDRFALFMRLPDGSAVGGWYGAGLDRDDPPIVGLGSEGDYELLAPSLDALLSKLTSQQFDKAWHDLLPDDEVECHTVALAEWLAGRPVAEKPAPEEASSEVPDFRGFVEKWSRDREDFWANHRMMAELGWRLAAHLPKGKNAWDKTRFEVAIVGTQYQARVLTRGPQPFEEAASIESLLRELREEMWRAQRELGLWSAMSFGLYADGRVMPNFDYNTRPTIDGEPALLAEAKADLARAPRPERWVPKWLT
;
A
#
# COMPACT_ATOMS: atom_id res chain seq x y z
N MET A 1 -22.40 -6.84 -18.16
CA MET A 1 -21.62 -5.76 -17.50
C MET A 1 -21.02 -4.76 -18.50
N SER A 2 -21.48 -4.77 -19.77
CA SER A 2 -20.87 -4.02 -20.90
C SER A 2 -20.87 -2.50 -20.79
N ASP A 3 -21.69 -1.92 -19.91
CA ASP A 3 -21.92 -0.47 -19.86
C ASP A 3 -21.25 0.21 -18.65
N THR A 4 -20.64 -0.56 -17.75
CA THR A 4 -19.93 -0.01 -16.59
C THR A 4 -18.62 0.61 -17.09
N PRO A 5 -18.38 1.93 -16.96
CA PRO A 5 -17.13 2.53 -17.39
C PRO A 5 -15.99 2.23 -16.41
N TYR A 6 -14.74 2.37 -16.86
CA TYR A 6 -13.57 2.29 -15.98
C TYR A 6 -13.67 3.25 -14.78
N PRO A 7 -13.44 2.76 -13.55
CA PRO A 7 -13.26 3.64 -12.40
C PRO A 7 -11.90 4.36 -12.48
N ILE A 8 -11.92 5.69 -12.43
CA ILE A 8 -10.73 6.55 -12.55
C ILE A 8 -10.76 7.61 -11.43
N ASP A 9 -9.73 7.63 -10.59
CA ASP A 9 -9.52 8.64 -9.55
C ASP A 9 -8.12 9.27 -9.71
N LEU A 10 -8.03 10.33 -10.51
CA LEU A 10 -6.77 11.02 -10.79
C LEU A 10 -6.14 11.66 -9.55
N ASP A 11 -6.96 12.08 -8.58
CA ASP A 11 -6.45 12.69 -7.35
C ASP A 11 -5.76 11.66 -6.48
N SER A 12 -6.34 10.45 -6.37
CA SER A 12 -5.70 9.33 -5.69
C SER A 12 -4.39 8.92 -6.37
N ILE A 13 -4.37 8.87 -7.71
CA ILE A 13 -3.16 8.55 -8.48
C ILE A 13 -2.05 9.54 -8.16
N ARG A 14 -2.32 10.84 -8.26
CA ARG A 14 -1.32 11.88 -7.93
C ARG A 14 -0.86 11.80 -6.47
N GLY A 15 -1.78 11.48 -5.56
CA GLY A 15 -1.47 11.30 -4.14
C GLY A 15 -0.54 10.12 -3.87
N ALA A 16 -0.63 9.05 -4.66
CA ALA A 16 0.17 7.84 -4.48
C ALA A 16 1.65 7.99 -4.89
N PHE A 17 2.00 9.01 -5.68
CA PHE A 17 3.39 9.26 -6.05
C PHE A 17 4.19 9.84 -4.87
N PRO A 18 5.45 9.40 -4.68
CA PRO A 18 6.36 9.98 -3.71
C PRO A 18 6.48 11.51 -3.86
N PRO A 19 6.68 12.27 -2.76
CA PRO A 19 6.95 13.70 -2.81
C PRO A 19 8.12 14.01 -3.72
N GLY A 20 7.95 15.00 -4.60
CA GLY A 20 8.95 15.35 -5.61
C GLY A 20 8.82 14.59 -6.92
N ILE A 21 7.97 13.55 -6.99
CA ILE A 21 7.66 12.84 -8.23
C ILE A 21 6.23 13.18 -8.66
N GLU A 22 6.08 13.53 -9.94
CA GLU A 22 4.79 13.75 -10.57
C GLU A 22 4.29 12.51 -11.29
N ALA A 23 2.97 12.34 -11.36
CA ALA A 23 2.37 11.26 -12.13
C ALA A 23 2.78 11.39 -13.61
N PRO A 24 3.29 10.32 -14.26
CA PRO A 24 3.74 10.39 -15.64
C PRO A 24 2.63 10.88 -16.58
N PRO A 25 2.91 11.81 -17.51
CA PRO A 25 1.91 12.29 -18.47
C PRO A 25 1.24 11.14 -19.24
N LEU A 26 2.02 10.10 -19.60
CA LEU A 26 1.51 8.88 -20.24
C LEU A 26 0.39 8.20 -19.42
N LEU A 27 0.52 8.14 -18.09
CA LEU A 27 -0.49 7.56 -17.21
C LEU A 27 -1.77 8.41 -17.20
N LEU A 28 -1.64 9.74 -17.17
CA LEU A 28 -2.78 10.66 -17.18
C LEU A 28 -3.50 10.64 -18.53
N ASP A 29 -2.74 10.59 -19.63
CA ASP A 29 -3.28 10.46 -20.98
C ASP A 29 -3.99 9.10 -21.17
N PHE A 30 -3.43 8.03 -20.60
CA PHE A 30 -4.05 6.71 -20.62
C PHE A 30 -5.37 6.69 -19.84
N ALA A 31 -5.42 7.33 -18.68
CA ALA A 31 -6.67 7.55 -17.95
C ALA A 31 -7.68 8.35 -18.79
N GLY A 32 -7.24 9.41 -19.47
CA GLY A 32 -8.07 10.17 -20.41
C GLY A 32 -8.61 9.30 -21.55
N TRP A 33 -7.80 8.39 -22.09
CA TRP A 33 -8.21 7.47 -23.14
C TRP A 33 -9.20 6.40 -22.68
N LEU A 34 -9.07 5.91 -21.44
CA LEU A 34 -10.00 4.94 -20.83
C LEU A 34 -11.33 5.55 -20.43
N ASN A 35 -11.39 6.87 -20.22
CA ASN A 35 -12.59 7.53 -19.73
C ASN A 35 -13.80 7.29 -20.63
N GLY A 36 -14.88 6.74 -20.06
CA GLY A 36 -16.10 6.38 -20.77
C GLY A 36 -16.05 5.06 -21.55
N ARG A 37 -14.91 4.36 -21.58
CA ARG A 37 -14.82 3.02 -22.18
C ARG A 37 -15.33 1.94 -21.21
N PRO A 38 -15.90 0.83 -21.71
CA PRO A 38 -16.34 -0.29 -20.90
C PRO A 38 -15.23 -0.88 -20.06
N TRP A 39 -15.46 -1.03 -18.76
CA TRP A 39 -14.62 -1.77 -17.84
C TRP A 39 -14.49 -3.22 -18.32
N GLY A 40 -13.27 -3.75 -18.28
CA GLY A 40 -12.95 -5.07 -18.86
C GLY A 40 -12.58 -5.04 -20.35
N SER A 41 -12.77 -3.93 -21.09
CA SER A 41 -12.43 -3.90 -22.53
C SER A 41 -10.94 -3.99 -22.85
N VAL A 42 -10.07 -3.59 -21.91
CA VAL A 42 -8.60 -3.77 -21.99
C VAL A 42 -8.08 -4.68 -20.90
N GLY A 43 -8.74 -4.67 -19.76
CA GLY A 43 -8.40 -5.38 -18.54
C GLY A 43 -9.39 -5.03 -17.43
N CYS A 44 -9.52 -5.89 -16.44
CA CYS A 44 -10.36 -5.71 -15.27
C CYS A 44 -9.59 -4.98 -14.17
N PHE A 45 -9.54 -3.65 -14.23
CA PHE A 45 -8.86 -2.85 -13.20
C PHE A 45 -9.51 -1.49 -13.01
N SER A 46 -9.16 -0.83 -11.90
CA SER A 46 -9.46 0.58 -11.65
C SER A 46 -8.16 1.38 -11.70
N LEU A 47 -8.19 2.57 -12.30
CA LEU A 47 -7.09 3.52 -12.20
C LEU A 47 -7.29 4.36 -10.95
N GLN A 48 -6.75 3.86 -9.85
CA GLN A 48 -6.85 4.45 -8.53
C GLN A 48 -5.50 4.29 -7.82
N GLY A 49 -4.99 5.39 -7.29
CA GLY A 49 -3.78 5.39 -6.50
C GLY A 49 -4.00 4.74 -5.13
N GLN A 50 -3.00 3.99 -4.68
CA GLN A 50 -2.97 3.41 -3.35
C GLN A 50 -1.57 3.52 -2.76
N PHE A 51 -1.49 3.63 -1.43
CA PHE A 51 -0.21 3.66 -0.75
C PHE A 51 0.30 2.24 -0.51
N SER A 52 1.62 2.06 -0.52
CA SER A 52 2.25 0.75 -0.30
C SER A 52 1.95 0.15 1.07
N ASP A 53 1.68 0.97 2.09
CA ASP A 53 1.31 0.49 3.43
C ASP A 53 -0.07 -0.18 3.46
N GLN A 54 -0.91 0.05 2.44
CA GLN A 54 -2.18 -0.63 2.23
C GLN A 54 -2.08 -1.78 1.21
N ALA A 55 -0.88 -2.01 0.64
CA ALA A 55 -0.67 -3.09 -0.30
C ALA A 55 -0.58 -4.44 0.44
N PRO A 56 -1.14 -5.54 -0.11
CA PRO A 56 -1.27 -6.83 0.56
C PRO A 56 0.03 -7.41 1.16
N ILE A 57 1.18 -7.18 0.50
CA ILE A 57 2.48 -7.73 0.91
C ILE A 57 3.18 -6.85 1.96
N PHE A 58 2.97 -5.54 1.87
CA PHE A 58 3.76 -4.57 2.63
C PHE A 58 3.03 -4.06 3.87
N ASP A 59 1.72 -4.25 3.98
CA ASP A 59 0.87 -4.13 5.18
C ASP A 59 1.47 -3.37 6.38
N GLY A 60 1.25 -2.04 6.43
CA GLY A 60 1.69 -1.15 7.51
C GLY A 60 3.12 -0.66 7.40
N SER A 61 3.77 -0.90 6.26
CA SER A 61 5.19 -0.63 6.10
C SER A 61 5.49 0.68 5.39
N PRO A 62 6.61 1.32 5.78
CA PRO A 62 6.97 2.65 5.30
C PRO A 62 7.70 2.60 3.97
N LEU A 63 6.99 2.16 2.92
CA LEU A 63 7.55 2.03 1.57
C LEU A 63 6.91 3.03 0.60
N ARG A 64 6.23 4.06 1.11
CA ARG A 64 5.54 5.07 0.29
C ARG A 64 6.49 5.87 -0.60
N ASP A 65 7.77 5.92 -0.23
CA ASP A 65 8.87 6.49 -1.00
C ASP A 65 9.48 5.52 -2.02
N ARG A 66 9.01 4.26 -2.07
CA ARG A 66 9.55 3.24 -2.99
C ARG A 66 8.56 2.77 -4.03
N PHE A 67 7.29 3.12 -3.88
CA PHE A 67 6.23 2.70 -4.79
C PHE A 67 5.32 3.87 -5.16
N ALA A 68 4.89 3.87 -6.41
CA ALA A 68 3.74 4.63 -6.87
C ALA A 68 2.73 3.65 -7.47
N LEU A 69 1.82 3.13 -6.64
CA LEU A 69 0.78 2.19 -7.05
C LEU A 69 -0.41 2.98 -7.59
N PHE A 70 -0.78 2.74 -8.85
CA PHE A 70 -1.75 3.56 -9.58
C PHE A 70 -2.89 2.75 -10.23
N MET A 71 -2.82 1.43 -10.14
CA MET A 71 -3.84 0.52 -10.67
C MET A 71 -4.21 -0.52 -9.60
N ARG A 72 -5.51 -0.75 -9.45
CA ARG A 72 -6.08 -1.69 -8.49
C ARG A 72 -6.91 -2.74 -9.20
N LEU A 73 -6.66 -4.00 -8.89
CA LEU A 73 -7.30 -5.17 -9.47
C LEU A 73 -8.47 -5.64 -8.56
N PRO A 74 -9.48 -6.34 -9.09
CA PRO A 74 -10.66 -6.80 -8.36
C PRO A 74 -10.34 -7.72 -7.18
N ASP A 75 -9.32 -8.55 -7.33
CA ASP A 75 -8.79 -9.45 -6.31
C ASP A 75 -8.09 -8.73 -5.14
N GLY A 76 -7.96 -7.40 -5.21
CA GLY A 76 -7.25 -6.57 -4.23
C GLY A 76 -5.78 -6.34 -4.55
N SER A 77 -5.28 -6.88 -5.67
CA SER A 77 -3.90 -6.70 -6.11
C SER A 77 -3.64 -5.26 -6.59
N ALA A 78 -2.38 -4.88 -6.59
CA ALA A 78 -1.89 -3.56 -6.90
C ALA A 78 -0.86 -3.58 -8.02
N VAL A 79 -0.89 -2.61 -8.91
CA VAL A 79 0.13 -2.43 -9.96
C VAL A 79 0.66 -1.00 -9.93
N GLY A 80 1.97 -0.85 -10.08
CA GLY A 80 2.58 0.46 -10.19
C GLY A 80 4.10 0.49 -10.29
N GLY A 81 4.67 1.69 -10.25
CA GLY A 81 6.11 1.91 -10.37
C GLY A 81 6.84 1.53 -9.08
N TRP A 82 7.98 0.85 -9.22
CA TRP A 82 8.90 0.54 -8.14
C TRP A 82 10.23 1.29 -8.29
N TYR A 83 10.52 2.17 -7.34
CA TYR A 83 11.72 3.00 -7.32
C TYR A 83 12.91 2.31 -6.63
N GLY A 84 12.73 1.11 -6.07
CA GLY A 84 13.84 0.36 -5.48
C GLY A 84 14.36 1.01 -4.20
N ALA A 85 15.66 1.32 -4.18
CA ALA A 85 16.34 1.92 -3.04
C ALA A 85 16.39 3.45 -3.08
N GLY A 86 15.86 4.11 -4.14
CA GLY A 86 15.94 5.56 -4.29
C GLY A 86 15.03 6.13 -5.39
N LEU A 87 14.65 7.40 -5.26
CA LEU A 87 13.73 8.11 -6.17
C LEU A 87 14.38 8.55 -7.49
N ASP A 88 15.61 8.12 -7.73
CA ASP A 88 16.51 8.61 -8.79
C ASP A 88 16.12 8.12 -10.20
N ARG A 89 15.06 7.30 -10.29
CA ARG A 89 14.58 6.69 -11.53
C ARG A 89 13.40 7.47 -12.09
N ASP A 90 13.62 8.18 -13.19
CA ASP A 90 12.54 8.85 -13.92
C ASP A 90 11.51 7.87 -14.53
N ASP A 91 11.98 6.67 -14.90
CA ASP A 91 11.17 5.60 -15.50
C ASP A 91 11.36 4.29 -14.69
N PRO A 92 10.63 4.11 -13.58
CA PRO A 92 10.74 2.92 -12.75
C PRO A 92 10.12 1.69 -13.45
N PRO A 93 10.65 0.48 -13.21
CA PRO A 93 9.95 -0.74 -13.62
C PRO A 93 8.56 -0.82 -12.97
N ILE A 94 7.62 -1.40 -13.70
CA ILE A 94 6.27 -1.66 -13.21
C ILE A 94 6.24 -3.04 -12.56
N VAL A 95 5.73 -3.08 -11.34
CA VAL A 95 5.55 -4.28 -10.55
C VAL A 95 4.08 -4.53 -10.24
N GLY A 96 3.76 -5.80 -10.02
CA GLY A 96 2.49 -6.25 -9.47
C GLY A 96 2.68 -6.77 -8.06
N LEU A 97 1.74 -6.42 -7.16
CA LEU A 97 1.63 -6.91 -5.79
C LEU A 97 0.29 -7.62 -5.64
N GLY A 98 0.34 -8.94 -5.56
CA GLY A 98 -0.79 -9.85 -5.46
C GLY A 98 -1.41 -9.87 -4.07
N SER A 99 -2.73 -10.02 -3.99
CA SER A 99 -3.46 -10.14 -2.71
C SER A 99 -3.11 -11.38 -1.91
N GLU A 100 -2.71 -12.47 -2.58
CA GLU A 100 -2.30 -13.74 -1.98
C GLU A 100 -0.78 -13.83 -1.72
N GLY A 101 -0.06 -12.71 -1.86
CA GLY A 101 1.38 -12.63 -1.62
C GLY A 101 2.25 -12.88 -2.85
N ASP A 102 1.66 -12.99 -4.05
CA ASP A 102 2.39 -13.03 -5.32
C ASP A 102 3.02 -11.67 -5.64
N TYR A 103 4.21 -11.63 -6.22
CA TYR A 103 4.82 -10.37 -6.67
C TYR A 103 5.70 -10.59 -7.88
N GLU A 104 5.61 -9.68 -8.84
CA GLU A 104 6.27 -9.81 -10.13
C GLU A 104 6.70 -8.47 -10.70
N LEU A 105 7.82 -8.45 -11.43
CA LEU A 105 8.16 -7.36 -12.33
C LEU A 105 7.36 -7.55 -13.64
N LEU A 106 6.29 -6.78 -13.79
CA LEU A 106 5.34 -6.91 -14.90
C LEU A 106 5.88 -6.33 -16.20
N ALA A 107 6.59 -5.20 -16.11
CA ALA A 107 7.16 -4.52 -17.27
C ALA A 107 8.36 -3.64 -16.87
N PRO A 108 9.33 -3.38 -17.76
CA PRO A 108 10.47 -2.51 -17.48
C PRO A 108 10.13 -1.01 -17.41
N SER A 109 8.96 -0.60 -17.89
CA SER A 109 8.48 0.79 -17.89
C SER A 109 6.96 0.86 -18.08
N LEU A 110 6.38 2.05 -17.90
CA LEU A 110 4.95 2.27 -18.16
C LEU A 110 4.58 2.03 -19.64
N ASP A 111 5.40 2.50 -20.58
CA ASP A 111 5.21 2.24 -22.02
C ASP A 111 5.16 0.73 -22.32
N ALA A 112 6.07 -0.03 -21.69
CA ALA A 112 6.13 -1.47 -21.86
C ALA A 112 4.93 -2.18 -21.23
N LEU A 113 4.41 -1.70 -20.09
CA LEU A 113 3.17 -2.22 -19.49
C LEU A 113 1.98 -2.02 -20.45
N LEU A 114 1.81 -0.80 -20.98
CA LEU A 114 0.70 -0.50 -21.89
C LEU A 114 0.80 -1.31 -23.18
N SER A 115 2.02 -1.50 -23.68
CA SER A 115 2.29 -2.40 -24.80
C SER A 115 1.91 -3.85 -24.47
N LYS A 116 2.21 -4.34 -23.26
CA LYS A 116 1.83 -5.68 -22.78
C LYS A 116 0.31 -5.87 -22.65
N LEU A 117 -0.43 -4.82 -22.27
CA LEU A 117 -1.90 -4.81 -22.31
C LEU A 117 -2.42 -4.98 -23.74
N THR A 118 -1.80 -4.35 -24.74
CA THR A 118 -2.23 -4.51 -26.14
C THR A 118 -2.03 -5.93 -26.67
N SER A 119 -0.93 -6.58 -26.27
CA SER A 119 -0.58 -7.92 -26.72
C SER A 119 -1.21 -9.03 -25.87
N GLN A 120 -1.86 -8.68 -24.76
CA GLN A 120 -2.55 -9.60 -23.83
C GLN A 120 -1.60 -10.69 -23.29
N GLN A 121 -0.34 -10.33 -23.06
CA GLN A 121 0.70 -11.29 -22.64
C GLN A 121 0.87 -11.30 -21.12
N PHE A 122 -0.15 -11.72 -20.37
CA PHE A 122 -0.07 -11.87 -18.91
C PHE A 122 -0.20 -13.33 -18.48
N ASP A 123 0.55 -13.69 -17.45
CA ASP A 123 0.46 -15.00 -16.81
C ASP A 123 -0.84 -15.11 -15.99
N LYS A 124 -1.20 -16.35 -15.61
CA LYS A 124 -2.46 -16.64 -14.88
C LYS A 124 -2.62 -15.83 -13.59
N ALA A 125 -1.51 -15.53 -12.89
CA ALA A 125 -1.54 -14.73 -11.67
C ALA A 125 -2.05 -13.29 -11.91
N TRP A 126 -1.95 -12.79 -13.15
CA TRP A 126 -2.33 -11.45 -13.55
C TRP A 126 -3.43 -11.45 -14.62
N HIS A 127 -4.29 -12.47 -14.62
CA HIS A 127 -5.37 -12.62 -15.58
C HIS A 127 -6.34 -11.43 -15.59
N ASP A 128 -6.50 -10.72 -14.47
CA ASP A 128 -7.29 -9.49 -14.38
C ASP A 128 -6.73 -8.35 -15.26
N LEU A 129 -5.49 -8.43 -15.74
CA LEU A 129 -4.93 -7.51 -16.74
C LEU A 129 -5.30 -7.90 -18.18
N LEU A 130 -6.01 -9.01 -18.38
CA LEU A 130 -6.56 -9.42 -19.67
C LEU A 130 -8.00 -8.90 -19.82
N PRO A 131 -8.46 -8.63 -21.06
CA PRO A 131 -9.84 -8.27 -21.30
C PRO A 131 -10.83 -9.32 -20.79
N ASP A 132 -11.97 -8.85 -20.29
CA ASP A 132 -13.11 -9.68 -19.93
C ASP A 132 -13.75 -10.29 -21.19
N ASP A 133 -14.06 -11.59 -21.17
CA ASP A 133 -14.61 -12.30 -22.32
C ASP A 133 -16.08 -11.94 -22.62
N GLU A 134 -16.78 -11.33 -21.67
CA GLU A 134 -18.13 -10.80 -21.83
C GLU A 134 -18.17 -9.35 -22.37
N VAL A 135 -17.02 -8.72 -22.61
CA VAL A 135 -16.90 -7.31 -23.04
C VAL A 135 -16.16 -7.20 -24.36
N GLU A 136 -16.58 -6.25 -25.21
CA GLU A 136 -15.87 -5.98 -26.46
C GLU A 136 -14.41 -5.56 -26.20
N CYS A 137 -13.48 -6.31 -26.79
CA CYS A 137 -12.06 -6.09 -26.60
C CYS A 137 -11.58 -4.85 -27.37
N HIS A 138 -10.94 -3.93 -26.67
CA HIS A 138 -10.42 -2.67 -27.19
C HIS A 138 -8.88 -2.62 -27.26
N THR A 139 -8.18 -3.75 -27.13
CA THR A 139 -6.70 -3.77 -27.13
C THR A 139 -6.10 -3.34 -28.48
N VAL A 140 -6.80 -3.55 -29.60
CA VAL A 140 -6.40 -3.02 -30.92
C VAL A 140 -6.49 -1.50 -30.96
N ALA A 141 -7.60 -0.93 -30.47
CA ALA A 141 -7.76 0.52 -30.38
C ALA A 141 -6.74 1.16 -29.42
N LEU A 142 -6.33 0.43 -28.37
CA LEU A 142 -5.24 0.85 -27.49
C LEU A 142 -3.90 0.88 -28.25
N ALA A 143 -3.61 -0.14 -29.06
CA ALA A 143 -2.40 -0.20 -29.87
C ALA A 143 -2.33 0.95 -30.88
N GLU A 144 -3.43 1.24 -31.57
CA GLU A 144 -3.52 2.39 -32.49
C GLU A 144 -3.33 3.73 -31.77
N TRP A 145 -3.93 3.89 -30.59
CA TRP A 145 -3.74 5.09 -29.77
C TRP A 145 -2.27 5.25 -29.35
N LEU A 146 -1.61 4.19 -28.89
CA LEU A 146 -0.18 4.22 -28.52
C LEU A 146 0.70 4.59 -29.72
N ALA A 147 0.44 3.99 -30.90
CA ALA A 147 1.21 4.26 -32.11
C ALA A 147 1.03 5.69 -32.65
N GLY A 148 -0.12 6.32 -32.39
CA GLY A 148 -0.41 7.69 -32.80
C GLY A 148 0.18 8.77 -31.89
N ARG A 149 0.84 8.40 -30.78
CA ARG A 149 1.43 9.36 -29.84
C ARG A 149 2.72 9.95 -30.40
N PRO A 150 2.98 11.26 -30.20
CA PRO A 150 4.30 11.82 -30.47
C PRO A 150 5.33 11.16 -29.56
N VAL A 151 6.38 10.59 -30.14
CA VAL A 151 7.52 10.05 -29.40
C VAL A 151 8.16 11.23 -28.68
N ALA A 152 8.04 11.29 -27.36
CA ALA A 152 8.82 12.23 -26.57
C ALA A 152 10.30 11.92 -26.81
N GLU A 153 11.12 12.92 -27.16
CA GLU A 153 12.57 12.78 -27.19
C GLU A 153 13.04 12.43 -25.77
N LYS A 154 13.16 11.13 -25.47
CA LYS A 154 13.93 10.69 -24.31
C LYS A 154 15.38 11.14 -24.57
N PRO A 155 16.03 11.85 -23.64
CA PRO A 155 17.47 12.07 -23.76
C PRO A 155 18.15 10.71 -23.97
N ALA A 156 19.21 10.71 -24.78
CA ALA A 156 19.94 9.50 -25.13
C ALA A 156 20.20 8.68 -23.86
N PRO A 157 20.00 7.34 -23.90
CA PRO A 157 20.26 6.52 -22.74
C PRO A 157 21.74 6.70 -22.39
N GLU A 158 22.03 7.40 -21.29
CA GLU A 158 23.19 7.05 -20.49
C GLU A 158 23.08 5.54 -20.29
N GLU A 159 24.19 4.81 -20.48
CA GLU A 159 24.26 3.35 -20.41
C GLU A 159 23.66 2.83 -19.10
N ALA A 160 22.33 2.77 -19.04
CA ALA A 160 21.57 2.23 -17.95
C ALA A 160 21.90 0.76 -18.01
N SER A 161 22.56 0.27 -16.97
CA SER A 161 22.93 -1.12 -16.89
C SER A 161 21.72 -1.96 -17.28
N SER A 162 21.90 -2.87 -18.25
CA SER A 162 20.87 -3.77 -18.74
C SER A 162 20.45 -4.80 -17.70
N GLU A 163 20.73 -4.54 -16.42
CA GLU A 163 20.48 -5.43 -15.31
C GLU A 163 19.05 -5.18 -14.86
N VAL A 164 18.17 -6.12 -15.21
CA VAL A 164 16.79 -6.13 -14.73
C VAL A 164 16.83 -6.07 -13.20
N PRO A 165 16.23 -5.05 -12.56
CA PRO A 165 16.25 -4.92 -11.11
C PRO A 165 15.66 -6.17 -10.45
N ASP A 166 16.36 -6.73 -9.45
CA ASP A 166 15.90 -7.91 -8.72
C ASP A 166 14.80 -7.55 -7.72
N PHE A 167 13.58 -7.43 -8.25
CA PHE A 167 12.40 -7.14 -7.44
C PHE A 167 12.09 -8.27 -6.47
N ARG A 168 12.27 -9.54 -6.88
CA ARG A 168 11.99 -10.69 -6.02
C ARG A 168 12.92 -10.71 -4.81
N GLY A 169 14.23 -10.62 -5.05
CA GLY A 169 15.22 -10.55 -3.96
C GLY A 169 15.02 -9.34 -3.06
N PHE A 170 14.56 -8.21 -3.60
CA PHE A 170 14.14 -7.06 -2.79
C PHE A 170 12.99 -7.41 -1.83
N VAL A 171 11.90 -7.97 -2.33
CA VAL A 171 10.73 -8.30 -1.50
C VAL A 171 11.08 -9.37 -0.46
N GLU A 172 11.78 -10.44 -0.85
CA GLU A 172 12.20 -11.50 0.07
C GLU A 172 13.12 -10.98 1.18
N LYS A 173 14.12 -10.17 0.81
CA LYS A 173 15.02 -9.54 1.78
C LYS A 173 14.24 -8.62 2.71
N TRP A 174 13.37 -7.78 2.16
CA TRP A 174 12.58 -6.82 2.93
C TRP A 174 11.65 -7.53 3.93
N SER A 175 10.93 -8.58 3.50
CA SER A 175 10.03 -9.35 4.37
C SER A 175 10.79 -9.99 5.53
N ARG A 176 11.95 -10.62 5.24
CA ARG A 176 12.81 -11.19 6.28
C ARG A 176 13.33 -10.13 7.25
N ASP A 177 13.86 -9.03 6.73
CA ASP A 177 14.41 -7.95 7.56
C ASP A 177 13.32 -7.33 8.46
N ARG A 178 12.08 -7.18 7.96
CA ARG A 178 10.93 -6.73 8.75
C ARG A 178 10.58 -7.72 9.86
N GLU A 179 10.48 -9.01 9.52
CA GLU A 179 10.17 -10.04 10.51
C GLU A 179 11.23 -10.09 11.61
N ASP A 180 12.51 -10.10 11.22
CA ASP A 180 13.65 -10.09 12.14
C ASP A 180 13.65 -8.82 13.00
N PHE A 181 13.37 -7.65 12.42
CA PHE A 181 13.29 -6.40 13.16
C PHE A 181 12.22 -6.47 14.26
N TRP A 182 10.98 -6.84 13.92
CA TRP A 182 9.89 -6.87 14.90
C TRP A 182 10.01 -8.00 15.92
N ALA A 183 10.54 -9.15 15.51
CA ALA A 183 10.82 -10.26 16.42
C ALA A 183 11.83 -9.89 17.52
N ASN A 184 12.78 -8.99 17.20
CA ASN A 184 13.82 -8.54 18.13
C ASN A 184 13.55 -7.15 18.74
N HIS A 185 12.43 -6.51 18.38
CA HIS A 185 12.14 -5.16 18.84
C HIS A 185 11.76 -5.14 20.33
N ARG A 186 12.49 -4.35 21.14
CA ARG A 186 12.30 -4.27 22.61
C ARG A 186 10.83 -4.01 23.00
N MET A 187 10.16 -3.08 22.33
CA MET A 187 8.77 -2.76 22.65
C MET A 187 7.80 -3.87 22.27
N MET A 188 8.09 -4.67 21.24
CA MET A 188 7.24 -5.81 20.87
C MET A 188 7.38 -6.94 21.88
N ALA A 189 8.60 -7.19 22.37
CA ALA A 189 8.83 -8.14 23.47
C ALA A 189 8.12 -7.72 24.77
N GLU A 190 8.22 -6.44 25.15
CA GLU A 190 7.51 -5.88 26.31
C GLU A 190 5.99 -5.98 26.15
N LEU A 191 5.47 -5.68 24.94
CA LEU A 191 4.04 -5.78 24.64
C LEU A 191 3.55 -7.24 24.74
N GLY A 192 4.31 -8.19 24.18
CA GLY A 192 4.04 -9.62 24.30
C GLY A 192 4.02 -10.10 25.75
N TRP A 193 4.95 -9.62 26.57
CA TRP A 193 4.98 -9.93 28.00
C TRP A 193 3.77 -9.38 28.76
N ARG A 194 3.39 -8.11 28.53
CA ARG A 194 2.21 -7.49 29.16
C ARG A 194 0.91 -8.15 28.74
N LEU A 195 0.86 -8.75 27.55
CA LEU A 195 -0.32 -9.41 27.00
C LEU A 195 -0.30 -10.94 27.15
N ALA A 196 0.60 -11.50 27.97
CA ALA A 196 0.77 -12.95 28.10
C ALA A 196 -0.53 -13.70 28.49
N ALA A 197 -1.45 -13.04 29.21
CA ALA A 197 -2.76 -13.60 29.55
C ALA A 197 -3.65 -13.88 28.32
N HIS A 198 -3.36 -13.25 27.19
CA HIS A 198 -4.08 -13.37 25.92
C HIS A 198 -3.39 -14.28 24.91
N LEU A 199 -2.34 -15.00 25.31
CA LEU A 199 -1.69 -15.96 24.42
C LEU A 199 -2.73 -16.95 23.85
N PRO A 200 -2.67 -17.22 22.54
CA PRO A 200 -3.63 -18.10 21.89
C PRO A 200 -3.54 -19.51 22.51
N LYS A 201 -4.69 -20.09 22.84
CA LYS A 201 -4.79 -21.44 23.43
C LYS A 201 -4.74 -22.58 22.39
N GLY A 202 -4.56 -22.22 21.13
CA GLY A 202 -4.55 -23.17 20.02
C GLY A 202 -3.28 -24.02 19.99
N LYS A 203 -3.23 -24.99 19.08
CA LYS A 203 -2.14 -25.98 18.97
C LYS A 203 -1.23 -25.73 17.77
N ASN A 204 -1.62 -24.83 16.87
CA ASN A 204 -0.90 -24.57 15.64
C ASN A 204 0.03 -23.37 15.82
N ALA A 205 1.17 -23.39 15.11
CA ALA A 205 2.13 -22.31 15.13
C ALA A 205 1.58 -20.97 14.58
N TRP A 206 0.50 -21.02 13.78
CA TRP A 206 -0.16 -19.84 13.21
C TRP A 206 -1.36 -19.33 14.03
N ASP A 207 -1.68 -19.98 15.16
CA ASP A 207 -2.73 -19.48 16.04
C ASP A 207 -2.29 -18.13 16.64
N LYS A 208 -3.14 -17.10 16.52
CA LYS A 208 -2.85 -15.75 17.01
C LYS A 208 -4.07 -15.09 17.62
N THR A 209 -3.86 -14.33 18.69
CA THR A 209 -4.85 -13.40 19.24
C THR A 209 -4.67 -12.04 18.58
N ARG A 210 -5.73 -11.48 17.99
CA ARG A 210 -5.67 -10.21 17.26
C ARG A 210 -6.09 -9.04 18.14
N PHE A 211 -5.38 -7.94 17.99
CA PHE A 211 -5.63 -6.68 18.70
C PHE A 211 -5.72 -5.52 17.72
N GLU A 212 -6.48 -4.50 18.12
CA GLU A 212 -6.58 -3.21 17.46
C GLU A 212 -6.33 -2.11 18.48
N VAL A 213 -5.59 -1.09 18.08
CA VAL A 213 -5.28 0.10 18.87
C VAL A 213 -5.56 1.32 18.02
N ALA A 214 -6.17 2.34 18.62
CA ALA A 214 -6.33 3.66 18.06
C ALA A 214 -5.69 4.71 18.99
N ILE A 215 -4.85 5.60 18.43
CA ILE A 215 -4.23 6.71 19.14
C ILE A 215 -4.34 7.97 18.29
N VAL A 216 -5.03 8.99 18.79
CA VAL A 216 -5.19 10.29 18.11
C VAL A 216 -5.12 11.40 19.16
N GLY A 217 -4.07 12.21 19.10
CA GLY A 217 -3.75 13.20 20.14
C GLY A 217 -3.77 12.55 21.53
N THR A 218 -4.62 13.04 22.43
CA THR A 218 -4.81 12.46 23.76
C THR A 218 -5.77 11.25 23.79
N GLN A 219 -6.53 10.99 22.73
CA GLN A 219 -7.44 9.84 22.67
C GLN A 219 -6.68 8.53 22.51
N TYR A 220 -7.17 7.49 23.19
CA TYR A 220 -6.59 6.16 23.17
C TYR A 220 -7.68 5.10 23.34
N GLN A 221 -7.61 4.03 22.58
CA GLN A 221 -8.37 2.81 22.82
C GLN A 221 -7.60 1.60 22.30
N ALA A 222 -7.65 0.50 23.06
CA ALA A 222 -7.21 -0.80 22.59
C ALA A 222 -8.31 -1.84 22.78
N ARG A 223 -8.41 -2.76 21.82
CA ARG A 223 -9.39 -3.83 21.78
C ARG A 223 -8.76 -5.16 21.38
N VAL A 224 -9.31 -6.24 21.91
CA VAL A 224 -9.01 -7.62 21.49
C VAL A 224 -10.15 -8.12 20.60
N LEU A 225 -9.84 -8.92 19.58
CA LEU A 225 -10.80 -9.36 18.55
C LEU A 225 -11.22 -10.84 18.65
N THR A 226 -11.06 -11.49 19.81
CA THR A 226 -11.33 -12.94 19.95
C THR A 226 -12.78 -13.33 19.64
N ARG A 227 -13.75 -12.45 19.91
CA ARG A 227 -15.18 -12.64 19.61
C ARG A 227 -15.80 -11.32 19.14
N GLY A 228 -15.09 -10.61 18.27
CA GLY A 228 -15.35 -9.22 17.92
C GLY A 228 -14.66 -8.23 18.86
N PRO A 229 -14.77 -6.90 18.61
CA PRO A 229 -14.03 -5.88 19.34
C PRO A 229 -14.44 -5.78 20.81
N GLN A 230 -13.52 -6.04 21.73
CA GLN A 230 -13.77 -6.06 23.17
C GLN A 230 -12.68 -5.31 23.94
N PRO A 231 -13.03 -4.62 25.05
CA PRO A 231 -12.02 -4.12 25.98
C PRO A 231 -11.29 -5.27 26.66
N PHE A 232 -10.07 -5.02 27.16
CA PHE A 232 -9.29 -5.95 27.95
C PHE A 232 -8.57 -5.21 29.08
N GLU A 233 -8.24 -5.93 30.16
CA GLU A 233 -7.75 -5.37 31.43
C GLU A 233 -6.43 -4.61 31.25
N GLU A 234 -5.53 -5.16 30.45
CA GLU A 234 -4.18 -4.64 30.26
C GLU A 234 -4.10 -3.43 29.31
N ALA A 235 -5.22 -2.99 28.72
CA ALA A 235 -5.26 -1.91 27.73
C ALA A 235 -4.59 -0.62 28.24
N ALA A 236 -4.96 -0.16 29.44
CA ALA A 236 -4.34 1.04 30.02
C ALA A 236 -2.83 0.84 30.31
N SER A 237 -2.41 -0.39 30.60
CA SER A 237 -1.00 -0.67 30.91
C SER A 237 -0.09 -0.60 29.69
N ILE A 238 -0.60 -0.81 28.47
CA ILE A 238 0.20 -0.79 27.25
C ILE A 238 0.21 0.57 26.55
N GLU A 239 -0.65 1.51 26.96
CA GLU A 239 -0.79 2.83 26.30
C GLU A 239 0.54 3.60 26.22
N SER A 240 1.27 3.71 27.34
CA SER A 240 2.52 4.49 27.37
C SER A 240 3.57 3.92 26.43
N LEU A 241 3.65 2.58 26.36
CA LEU A 241 4.55 1.84 25.47
C LEU A 241 4.22 2.11 24.00
N LEU A 242 2.93 2.10 23.65
CA LEU A 242 2.48 2.33 22.28
C LEU A 242 2.65 3.80 21.85
N ARG A 243 2.49 4.75 22.78
CA ARG A 243 2.83 6.15 22.52
C ARG A 243 4.34 6.34 22.30
N GLU A 244 5.18 5.66 23.07
CA GLU A 244 6.65 5.67 22.85
C GLU A 244 7.00 5.09 21.47
N LEU A 245 6.38 3.97 21.08
CA LEU A 245 6.53 3.37 19.74
C LEU A 245 6.11 4.35 18.64
N ARG A 246 4.99 5.05 18.83
CA ARG A 246 4.48 6.06 17.89
C ARG A 246 5.50 7.18 17.66
N GLU A 247 6.17 7.63 18.72
CA GLU A 247 7.25 8.63 18.62
C GLU A 247 8.52 8.06 17.99
N GLU A 248 8.91 6.82 18.33
CA GLU A 248 10.09 6.15 17.76
C GLU A 248 9.96 6.01 16.25
N MET A 249 8.81 5.53 15.78
CA MET A 249 8.52 5.37 14.35
C MET A 249 8.52 6.71 13.61
N TRP A 250 7.88 7.74 14.16
CA TRP A 250 7.91 9.07 13.56
C TRP A 250 9.33 9.64 13.48
N ARG A 251 10.18 9.39 14.48
CA ARG A 251 11.60 9.82 14.42
C ARG A 251 12.37 9.07 13.34
N ALA A 252 12.06 7.80 13.11
CA ALA A 252 12.67 7.00 12.05
C ALA A 252 12.24 7.47 10.66
N GLN A 253 10.97 7.84 10.49
CA GLN A 253 10.38 8.29 9.21
C GLN A 253 9.43 9.46 9.43
N ARG A 254 9.96 10.66 9.32
CA ARG A 254 9.23 11.89 9.66
C ARG A 254 8.11 12.18 8.68
N GLU A 255 8.31 11.80 7.42
CA GLU A 255 7.43 12.06 6.29
C GLU A 255 6.08 11.33 6.37
N LEU A 256 5.98 10.24 7.14
CA LEU A 256 4.71 9.55 7.37
C LEU A 256 3.86 10.21 8.47
N GLY A 257 4.48 11.05 9.30
CA GLY A 257 3.86 11.55 10.52
C GLY A 257 3.53 10.42 11.51
N LEU A 258 2.52 10.64 12.35
CA LEU A 258 2.10 9.66 13.34
C LEU A 258 1.00 8.75 12.77
N TRP A 259 1.10 7.44 13.01
CA TRP A 259 0.01 6.50 12.72
C TRP A 259 -1.19 6.80 13.62
N SER A 260 -2.41 6.55 13.15
CA SER A 260 -3.67 6.77 13.88
C SER A 260 -4.21 5.46 14.47
N ALA A 261 -3.92 4.33 13.84
CA ALA A 261 -4.26 3.01 14.34
C ALA A 261 -3.11 2.01 14.14
N MET A 262 -3.17 0.94 14.92
CA MET A 262 -2.27 -0.21 14.83
C MET A 262 -3.09 -1.48 15.02
N SER A 263 -2.88 -2.47 14.15
CA SER A 263 -3.36 -3.83 14.38
C SER A 263 -2.18 -4.76 14.59
N PHE A 264 -2.34 -5.79 15.40
CA PHE A 264 -1.27 -6.78 15.59
C PHE A 264 -1.81 -8.15 15.99
N GLY A 265 -1.02 -9.17 15.67
CA GLY A 265 -1.22 -10.53 16.16
C GLY A 265 -0.23 -10.86 17.27
N LEU A 266 -0.73 -11.39 18.39
CA LEU A 266 0.05 -12.07 19.42
C LEU A 266 0.06 -13.57 19.15
N TYR A 267 1.24 -14.11 18.85
CA TYR A 267 1.45 -15.52 18.53
C TYR A 267 1.71 -16.35 19.80
N ALA A 268 1.59 -17.68 19.70
CA ALA A 268 1.74 -18.60 20.82
C ALA A 268 3.11 -18.54 21.51
N ASP A 269 4.15 -18.13 20.80
CA ASP A 269 5.51 -17.93 21.30
C ASP A 269 5.75 -16.53 21.88
N GLY A 270 4.70 -15.72 22.01
CA GLY A 270 4.77 -14.34 22.53
C GLY A 270 5.22 -13.31 21.50
N ARG A 271 5.53 -13.70 20.25
CA ARG A 271 5.86 -12.73 19.20
C ARG A 271 4.66 -11.84 18.89
N VAL A 272 4.95 -10.57 18.64
CA VAL A 272 3.99 -9.57 18.17
C VAL A 272 4.41 -9.09 16.80
N MET A 273 3.49 -9.17 15.82
CA MET A 273 3.71 -8.60 14.49
C MET A 273 2.78 -7.41 14.28
N PRO A 274 3.31 -6.17 14.25
CA PRO A 274 2.50 -4.97 14.11
C PRO A 274 2.25 -4.60 12.65
N ASN A 275 1.14 -3.90 12.44
CA ASN A 275 0.71 -3.23 11.23
C ASN A 275 0.14 -1.86 11.62
N PHE A 276 0.54 -0.80 10.93
CA PHE A 276 0.23 0.58 11.27
C PHE A 276 -0.59 1.25 10.16
N ASP A 277 -1.66 1.95 10.56
CA ASP A 277 -2.50 2.73 9.66
C ASP A 277 -2.29 4.21 9.90
N TYR A 278 -1.93 4.93 8.83
CA TYR A 278 -1.72 6.38 8.84
C TYR A 278 -2.84 7.16 8.16
N ASN A 279 -3.77 6.46 7.49
CA ASN A 279 -4.72 7.03 6.54
C ASN A 279 -6.16 6.99 7.03
N THR A 280 -6.55 5.95 7.76
CA THR A 280 -7.94 5.79 8.19
C THR A 280 -8.21 6.64 9.43
N ARG A 281 -9.39 7.25 9.48
CA ARG A 281 -9.89 7.89 10.70
C ARG A 281 -10.37 6.78 11.64
N PRO A 282 -9.69 6.51 12.77
CA PRO A 282 -10.10 5.42 13.64
C PRO A 282 -11.39 5.79 14.37
N THR A 283 -12.09 4.75 14.82
CA THR A 283 -13.23 4.88 15.73
C THR A 283 -12.75 4.64 17.15
N ILE A 284 -13.02 5.57 18.06
CA ILE A 284 -12.69 5.51 19.48
C ILE A 284 -14.00 5.63 20.26
N ASP A 285 -14.29 4.63 21.09
CA ASP A 285 -15.51 4.55 21.89
C ASP A 285 -16.82 4.59 21.08
N GLY A 286 -16.76 4.06 19.86
CA GLY A 286 -17.90 3.99 18.95
C GLY A 286 -18.08 5.23 18.07
N GLU A 287 -17.29 6.28 18.32
CA GLU A 287 -17.35 7.52 17.56
C GLU A 287 -16.06 7.74 16.74
N PRO A 288 -16.13 8.40 15.57
CA PRO A 288 -14.93 8.78 14.85
C PRO A 288 -14.02 9.68 15.69
N ALA A 289 -12.71 9.41 15.71
CA ALA A 289 -11.74 10.19 16.47
C ALA A 289 -11.82 11.70 16.18
N LEU A 290 -11.57 12.53 17.17
CA LEU A 290 -11.78 13.97 17.11
C LEU A 290 -10.82 14.63 16.10
N LEU A 291 -11.38 15.43 15.19
CA LEU A 291 -10.59 16.15 14.19
C LEU A 291 -9.59 17.13 14.82
N ALA A 292 -9.94 17.76 15.95
CA ALA A 292 -9.06 18.69 16.64
C ALA A 292 -7.78 17.99 17.14
N GLU A 293 -7.91 16.81 17.74
CA GLU A 293 -6.79 15.98 18.20
C GLU A 293 -5.92 15.53 17.02
N ALA A 294 -6.55 15.10 15.93
CA ALA A 294 -5.83 14.64 14.75
C ALA A 294 -5.10 15.78 14.01
N LYS A 295 -5.68 16.99 13.99
CA LYS A 295 -5.03 18.21 13.47
C LYS A 295 -3.86 18.64 14.36
N ALA A 296 -3.96 18.49 15.68
CA ALA A 296 -2.85 18.74 16.59
C ALA A 296 -1.69 17.75 16.35
N ASP A 297 -1.99 16.46 16.14
CA ASP A 297 -1.01 15.46 15.73
C ASP A 297 -0.33 15.84 14.41
N LEU A 298 -1.10 16.25 13.38
CA LEU A 298 -0.56 16.68 12.09
C LEU A 298 0.33 17.93 12.21
N ALA A 299 -0.04 18.90 13.06
CA ALA A 299 0.77 20.10 13.28
C ALA A 299 2.10 19.77 13.97
N ARG A 300 2.12 18.77 14.86
CA ARG A 300 3.32 18.33 15.59
C ARG A 300 4.23 17.44 14.73
N ALA A 301 3.64 16.55 13.94
CA ALA A 301 4.31 15.60 13.08
C ALA A 301 3.81 15.77 11.64
N PRO A 302 4.25 16.84 10.95
CA PRO A 302 3.77 17.16 9.61
C PRO A 302 4.20 16.09 8.61
N ARG A 303 3.33 15.88 7.63
CA ARG A 303 3.57 15.03 6.45
C ARG A 303 3.35 15.84 5.18
N PRO A 304 3.89 15.41 4.02
CA PRO A 304 3.63 16.05 2.74
C PRO A 304 2.13 16.23 2.48
N GLU A 305 1.72 17.36 1.93
CA GLU A 305 0.31 17.71 1.72
C GLU A 305 -0.45 16.61 0.96
N ARG A 306 0.15 16.05 -0.09
CA ARG A 306 -0.42 14.96 -0.88
C ARG A 306 -0.61 13.63 -0.13
N TRP A 307 0.04 13.48 1.03
CA TRP A 307 -0.09 12.32 1.91
C TRP A 307 -0.94 12.61 3.14
N VAL A 308 -1.49 13.82 3.27
CA VAL A 308 -2.49 14.15 4.28
C VAL A 308 -3.81 13.49 3.88
N PRO A 309 -4.38 12.60 4.71
CA PRO A 309 -5.68 12.00 4.45
C PRO A 309 -6.77 13.05 4.25
N LYS A 310 -7.69 12.82 3.29
CA LYS A 310 -8.79 13.75 2.96
C LYS A 310 -9.69 14.11 4.15
N TRP A 311 -9.75 13.28 5.20
CA TRP A 311 -10.54 13.58 6.40
C TRP A 311 -9.84 14.56 7.36
N LEU A 312 -8.54 14.84 7.15
CA LEU A 312 -7.74 15.79 7.94
C LEU A 312 -7.60 17.17 7.30
N THR A 313 -7.88 17.29 6.01
CA THR A 313 -7.89 18.56 5.28
C THR A 313 -9.15 19.36 5.62
#